data_AF-A0A7S3YFG0-F1
#
_entry.id   AF-A0A7S3YFG0-F1
#
_cell.length_a   1.000
_cell.length_b   1.000
_cell.length_c   1.000
_cell.angle_alpha   90.00
_cell.angle_beta   90.00
_cell.angle_gamma   90.00
#
_symmetry.space_group_name_H-M   'P 1'
#
loop_
_entity.id
_entity.type
_entity.pdbx_description
1 polymer ?
#
loop_
_entity_poly.entity_id
_entity_poly.type
_entity_poly.pdbx_seq_one_letter_code
_entity_poly.pdbx_strand_id
1 'polypeptide(L)'
;VFWDLGSQERTTRYVRGLVEVRAAGEHAALVTRTAEQEAAQGDQAPRCTVQLCNAIGAPVDTRQVPVAPRHVAMTATHVVVADQRAVYVWQYRAAAPAAAAAAKGGA
;
A
#
# COMPACT_ATOMS: atom_id res chain seq x y z
N VAL A 1 2.26 1.41 14.49
CA VAL A 1 1.53 2.53 15.13
C VAL A 1 1.16 3.51 14.03
N PHE A 2 -0.08 3.98 14.01
CA PHE A 2 -0.55 5.05 13.15
C PHE A 2 -0.60 6.34 13.97
N TRP A 3 -0.08 7.43 13.42
CA TRP A 3 -0.04 8.72 14.09
C TRP A 3 -0.28 9.81 13.07
N ASP A 4 -1.43 10.47 13.22
CA ASP A 4 -1.73 11.70 12.50
C ASP A 4 -1.09 12.88 13.25
N LEU A 5 -0.14 13.55 12.60
CA LEU A 5 0.58 14.68 13.19
C LEU A 5 -0.24 15.97 13.20
N GLY A 6 -1.26 16.09 12.34
CA GLY A 6 -2.15 17.25 12.28
C GLY A 6 -3.14 17.24 13.44
N SER A 7 -3.80 16.10 13.67
CA SER A 7 -4.76 15.93 14.78
C SER A 7 -4.12 15.48 16.10
N GLN A 8 -2.86 15.02 16.07
CA GLN A 8 -2.18 14.33 17.18
C GLN A 8 -2.83 13.02 17.62
N GLU A 9 -3.77 12.49 16.84
CA GLU A 9 -4.40 11.21 17.10
C GLU A 9 -3.42 10.05 16.87
N ARG A 10 -3.40 9.10 17.82
CA ARG A 10 -2.55 7.91 17.76
C ARG A 10 -3.39 6.65 17.90
N THR A 11 -3.22 5.74 16.96
CA THR A 11 -3.96 4.49 16.92
C THR A 11 -2.98 3.32 16.80
N THR A 12 -3.13 2.34 17.69
CA THR A 12 -2.38 1.09 17.64
C THR A 12 -3.29 -0.02 17.16
N ARG A 13 -2.85 -0.74 16.12
CA ARG A 13 -3.59 -1.86 15.54
C ARG A 13 -2.71 -3.09 15.49
N TYR A 14 -3.25 -4.22 15.90
CA TYR A 14 -2.65 -5.52 15.66
C TYR A 14 -2.95 -5.97 14.23
N VAL A 15 -1.91 -6.36 13.50
CA VAL A 15 -2.00 -6.85 12.11
C VAL A 15 -1.39 -8.24 12.05
N ARG A 16 -2.24 -9.26 11.90
CA ARG A 16 -1.82 -10.66 11.82
C ARG A 16 -1.14 -10.92 10.48
N GLY A 17 -0.03 -11.65 10.51
CA GLY A 17 0.70 -12.04 9.30
C GLY A 17 1.30 -10.85 8.56
N LEU A 18 1.65 -9.77 9.26
CA LEU A 18 2.31 -8.61 8.68
C LEU A 18 3.69 -9.01 8.14
N VAL A 19 3.90 -8.74 6.86
CA VAL A 19 5.16 -9.00 6.14
C VAL A 19 5.94 -7.71 6.00
N GLU A 20 5.28 -6.65 5.53
CA GLU A 20 5.93 -5.40 5.15
C GLU A 20 5.01 -4.20 5.38
N VAL A 21 5.62 -3.05 5.67
CA VAL A 21 4.93 -1.76 5.78
C VAL A 21 5.64 -0.73 4.92
N ARG A 22 4.91 -0.04 4.07
CA ARG A 22 5.39 1.13 3.34
C ARG A 22 4.44 2.30 3.53
N ALA A 23 4.96 3.51 3.57
CA ALA A 23 4.15 4.71 3.74
C ALA A 23 4.66 5.80 2.81
N ALA A 24 3.73 6.63 2.34
CA ALA A 24 4.01 7.81 1.54
C ALA A 24 2.91 8.86 1.75
N GLY A 25 3.30 10.04 2.24
CA GLY A 25 2.35 11.08 2.65
C GLY A 25 1.38 10.56 3.72
N GLU A 26 0.09 10.79 3.51
CA GLU A 26 -1.00 10.44 4.45
C GLU A 26 -1.47 8.98 4.38
N HIS A 27 -0.72 8.11 3.73
CA HIS A 27 -1.14 6.73 3.48
C HIS A 27 -0.04 5.73 3.80
N ALA A 28 -0.46 4.52 4.20
CA ALA A 28 0.41 3.38 4.37
C ALA A 28 -0.17 2.12 3.73
N ALA A 29 0.68 1.34 3.07
CA ALA A 29 0.38 0.00 2.60
C ALA A 29 0.88 -1.03 3.63
N LEU A 30 -0.05 -1.84 4.13
CA LEU A 30 0.21 -2.99 4.99
C LEU A 30 0.15 -4.25 4.14
N VAL A 31 1.28 -4.93 4.00
CA VAL A 31 1.35 -6.19 3.26
C VAL A 31 1.26 -7.34 4.25
N THR A 32 0.27 -8.19 4.08
CA THR A 32 0.06 -9.37 4.94
C THR A 32 0.06 -10.66 4.13
N ARG A 33 0.48 -11.73 4.79
CA ARG A 33 0.37 -13.09 4.29
C ARG A 33 -0.11 -14.00 5.42
N THR A 34 -1.16 -14.77 5.16
CA THR A 34 -1.68 -15.76 6.13
C THR A 34 -1.02 -17.12 5.93
N ALA A 35 -1.07 -17.97 6.96
CA ALA A 35 -0.58 -19.35 6.86
C ALA A 35 -1.25 -20.13 5.72
N GLU A 36 -2.53 -19.86 5.42
CA GLU A 36 -3.24 -20.45 4.28
C GLU A 36 -2.65 -20.01 2.93
N GLN A 37 -2.24 -18.73 2.82
CA GLN A 37 -1.59 -18.20 1.62
C GLN A 37 -0.16 -18.72 1.44
N GLU A 38 0.50 -19.10 2.53
CA GLU A 38 1.82 -19.76 2.52
C GLU A 38 1.72 -21.26 2.25
N ALA A 39 0.69 -21.91 2.80
CA ALA A 39 0.44 -23.34 2.66
C ALA A 39 -0.26 -23.71 1.36
N ALA A 40 -0.65 -22.72 0.54
CA ALA A 40 -1.08 -22.93 -0.84
C ALA A 40 0.05 -23.65 -1.61
N GLN A 41 -0.01 -24.98 -1.60
CA GLN A 41 0.95 -25.90 -2.20
C GLN A 41 0.25 -26.60 -3.37
N GLY A 42 0.93 -26.68 -4.52
CA GLY A 42 0.37 -27.19 -5.77
C GLY A 42 0.29 -26.11 -6.85
N ASP A 43 -0.72 -26.18 -7.72
CA ASP A 43 -0.88 -25.30 -8.90
C ASP A 43 -1.38 -23.88 -8.54
N GLN A 44 -1.55 -23.57 -7.25
CA GLN A 44 -1.97 -22.25 -6.79
C GLN A 44 -0.77 -21.32 -6.64
N ALA A 45 -0.78 -20.22 -7.41
CA ALA A 45 0.24 -19.17 -7.28
C ALA A 45 0.24 -18.56 -5.86
N PRO A 46 1.42 -18.29 -5.27
CA PRO A 46 1.52 -17.66 -3.96
C PRO A 46 0.81 -16.31 -3.97
N ARG A 47 0.21 -15.92 -2.84
CA ARG A 47 -0.59 -14.68 -2.76
C ARG A 47 -0.21 -13.85 -1.54
N CYS A 48 -0.50 -12.56 -1.61
CA CYS A 48 -0.51 -11.67 -0.45
C CYS A 48 -1.71 -10.74 -0.49
N THR A 49 -1.99 -10.12 0.64
CA THR A 49 -2.99 -9.06 0.75
C THR A 49 -2.28 -7.74 1.03
N VAL A 50 -2.63 -6.69 0.30
CA VAL A 50 -2.15 -5.33 0.53
C VAL A 50 -3.33 -4.47 0.95
N GLN A 51 -3.33 -4.04 2.20
CA GLN A 51 -4.31 -3.11 2.74
C GLN A 51 -3.71 -1.71 2.77
N LEU A 52 -4.29 -0.79 2.00
CA LEU A 52 -3.98 0.62 2.07
C LEU A 52 -4.76 1.25 3.23
N CYS A 53 -4.09 2.05 4.05
CA CYS A 53 -4.66 2.78 5.17
C CYS A 53 -4.35 4.26 5.07
N ASN A 54 -5.18 5.08 5.72
CA ASN A 54 -4.88 6.50 5.97
C ASN A 54 -3.96 6.68 7.22
N ALA A 55 -3.68 7.94 7.58
CA ALA A 55 -2.78 8.32 8.69
C ALA A 55 -3.18 7.78 10.07
N ILE A 56 -4.46 7.47 10.30
CA ILE A 56 -4.99 6.88 11.55
C ILE A 56 -5.19 5.35 11.46
N GLY A 57 -4.87 4.73 10.32
CA GLY A 57 -4.93 3.29 10.14
C GLY A 57 -6.29 2.74 9.68
N ALA A 58 -7.22 3.61 9.28
CA ALA A 58 -8.49 3.21 8.68
C ALA A 58 -8.25 2.71 7.24
N PRO A 59 -8.85 1.57 6.85
CA PRO A 59 -8.64 0.99 5.52
C PRO A 59 -9.27 1.85 4.42
N VAL A 60 -8.52 2.07 3.35
CA VAL A 60 -8.91 2.83 2.15
C VAL A 60 -9.17 1.89 0.97
N ASP A 61 -8.27 0.94 0.75
CA ASP A 61 -8.38 -0.08 -0.30
C ASP A 61 -7.74 -1.38 0.20
N THR A 62 -8.20 -2.52 -0.30
CA THR A 62 -7.61 -3.83 -0.03
C THR A 62 -7.51 -4.63 -1.31
N ARG A 63 -6.30 -5.07 -1.66
CA ARG A 63 -6.06 -5.87 -2.85
C ARG A 63 -5.37 -7.18 -2.53
N GLN A 64 -5.84 -8.26 -3.15
CA GLN A 64 -5.10 -9.52 -3.18
C GLN A 64 -4.22 -9.55 -4.42
N VAL A 65 -2.93 -9.79 -4.22
CA VAL A 65 -1.95 -9.87 -5.31
C VAL A 65 -1.51 -11.33 -5.44
N PRO A 66 -1.57 -11.93 -6.64
CA PRO A 66 -1.16 -13.32 -6.86
C PRO A 66 0.37 -13.43 -6.98
N VAL A 67 1.08 -12.92 -5.97
CA VAL A 67 2.53 -13.01 -5.90
C VAL A 67 3.01 -13.17 -4.46
N ALA A 68 4.19 -13.76 -4.28
CA ALA A 68 4.94 -13.68 -3.05
C ALA A 68 5.76 -12.38 -3.02
N PRO A 69 5.34 -11.30 -2.32
CA PRO A 69 6.12 -10.07 -2.20
C PRO A 69 7.55 -10.34 -1.73
N ARG A 70 8.53 -9.93 -2.55
CA ARG A 70 9.94 -9.80 -2.17
C ARG A 70 10.37 -8.34 -2.07
N HIS A 71 9.78 -7.49 -2.89
CA HIS A 71 9.99 -6.06 -2.85
C HIS A 71 8.64 -5.34 -2.82
N VAL A 72 8.52 -4.38 -1.92
CA VAL A 72 7.34 -3.53 -1.79
C VAL A 72 7.82 -2.08 -1.72
N ALA A 73 7.21 -1.23 -2.55
CA ALA A 73 7.44 0.20 -2.55
C ALA A 73 6.12 0.93 -2.68
N MET A 74 6.09 2.16 -2.18
CA MET A 74 4.92 3.02 -2.23
C MET A 74 5.38 4.44 -2.52
N THR A 75 4.68 5.10 -3.44
CA THR A 75 4.80 6.54 -3.69
C THR A 75 3.49 7.21 -3.25
N ALA A 76 3.38 8.53 -3.39
CA ALA A 76 2.15 9.26 -3.04
C ALA A 76 0.90 8.89 -3.87
N THR A 77 1.07 8.11 -4.95
CA THR A 77 -0.02 7.75 -5.87
C THR A 77 -0.07 6.28 -6.26
N HIS A 78 1.03 5.54 -6.10
CA HIS A 78 1.13 4.14 -6.53
C HIS A 78 1.63 3.22 -5.42
N VAL A 79 1.14 1.99 -5.45
CA VAL A 79 1.76 0.87 -4.72
C VAL A 79 2.39 -0.06 -5.73
N VAL A 80 3.59 -0.54 -5.40
CA VAL A 80 4.37 -1.48 -6.20
C VAL A 80 4.68 -2.70 -5.35
N VAL A 81 4.33 -3.88 -5.87
CA VAL A 81 4.64 -5.17 -5.27
C VAL A 81 5.33 -6.03 -6.31
N ALA A 82 6.52 -6.53 -6.00
CA ALA A 82 7.31 -7.32 -6.92
C ALA A 82 7.82 -8.61 -6.28
N ASP A 83 7.97 -9.62 -7.13
CA ASP A 83 8.70 -10.86 -6.89
C ASP A 83 9.75 -11.03 -8.00
N GLN A 84 10.43 -12.18 -8.08
CA GLN A 84 11.46 -12.46 -9.07
C GLN A 84 10.97 -12.40 -10.53
N ARG A 85 9.68 -12.63 -10.77
CA ARG A 85 9.13 -12.82 -12.13
C ARG A 85 8.14 -11.76 -12.57
N ALA A 86 7.53 -11.04 -11.63
CA ALA A 86 6.43 -10.13 -11.91
C ALA A 86 6.46 -8.90 -11.00
N VAL A 87 6.04 -7.78 -11.56
CA VAL A 87 5.85 -6.51 -10.86
C VAL A 87 4.39 -6.11 -11.03
N TYR A 88 3.70 -5.93 -9.91
CA TYR A 88 2.33 -5.44 -9.83
C TYR A 88 2.37 -3.99 -9.39
N VAL A 89 1.82 -3.12 -10.22
CA VAL A 89 1.70 -1.69 -9.94
C VAL A 89 0.25 -1.30 -10.08
N TRP A 90 -0.26 -0.58 -9.09
CA TRP A 90 -1.56 0.07 -9.24
C TRP A 90 -1.54 1.46 -8.64
N GLN A 91 -2.31 2.33 -9.27
CA GLN A 91 -2.59 3.65 -8.78
C GLN A 91 -3.71 3.58 -7.75
N TYR A 92 -3.49 4.14 -6.56
CA TYR A 92 -4.49 4.20 -5.49
C TYR A 92 -5.06 5.60 -5.29
N ARG A 93 -4.41 6.61 -5.85
CA ARG A 93 -4.88 7.99 -5.86
C ARG A 93 -4.79 8.53 -7.28
N ALA A 94 -5.89 9.07 -7.78
CA ALA A 94 -5.88 9.78 -9.05
C ALA A 94 -4.79 10.86 -9.02
N ALA A 95 -3.99 10.94 -10.09
CA ALA A 95 -3.09 12.07 -10.25
C ALA A 95 -3.96 13.32 -10.22
N ALA A 96 -3.61 14.29 -9.40
CA ALA A 96 -4.25 15.59 -9.52
C ALA A 96 -4.14 15.99 -11.01
N PRO A 97 -5.23 16.38 -11.68
CA PRO A 97 -5.13 16.81 -13.06
C PRO A 97 -4.07 17.90 -13.12
N ALA A 98 -3.18 17.84 -14.12
CA ALA A 98 -2.04 18.73 -14.29
C ALA A 98 -2.46 20.18 -14.68
N ALA A 99 -3.45 20.74 -13.98
CA ALA A 99 -4.15 21.97 -14.33
C ALA A 99 -4.04 23.06 -13.25
N ALA A 100 -3.06 23.00 -12.35
CA ALA A 100 -2.91 24.02 -11.30
C ALA A 100 -1.46 24.49 -11.01
N ALA A 101 -0.48 24.07 -11.81
CA ALA A 101 0.92 24.51 -11.64
C ALA A 101 1.43 25.47 -12.73
N ALA A 102 0.59 25.85 -13.69
CA ALA A 102 0.95 26.74 -14.80
C ALA A 102 0.00 27.94 -14.91
N ALA A 103 -0.14 28.74 -13.84
CA ALA A 103 -0.89 30.01 -13.92
C ALA A 103 -0.49 31.00 -12.82
N LYS A 104 0.81 31.23 -12.56
CA LYS A 104 1.30 32.46 -11.88
C LYS A 104 2.71 32.80 -12.39
N GLY A 105 2.76 33.33 -13.61
CA GLY A 105 3.97 33.85 -14.23
C GLY A 105 3.58 34.58 -15.51
N GLY A 106 3.06 35.81 -15.37
CA GLY A 106 2.68 36.64 -16.51
C GLY A 106 2.16 38.01 -16.10
N ALA A 107 2.96 39.02 -16.48
CA ALA A 107 2.83 40.48 -16.34
C ALA A 107 3.10 41.07 -14.94
#